data_AF-A0A358KLN4-F1
#
_entry.id   AF-A0A358KLN4-F1
#
_cell.length_a   1.000
_cell.length_b   1.000
_cell.length_c   1.000
_cell.angle_alpha   90.00
_cell.angle_beta   90.00
_cell.angle_gamma   90.00
#
_symmetry.space_group_name_H-M   'P 1'
#
loop_
_entity.id
_entity.type
_entity.pdbx_description
1 polymer ?
#
loop_
_entity_poly.entity_id
_entity_poly.type
_entity_poly.pdbx_seq_one_letter_code
_entity_poly.pdbx_strand_id
1 'polypeptide(L)'
;MVINEIHLNPDVKIEQVEFIELHNTGEQPVDLSGWKLENAVQFTFPVGSSIPARGFTVVAHQPDQFKAKFGGQALGPWIGKLNNDGERIELRAPDGQLVDRVRYRLGFPWPVVGDTPGYSIELIHPDLDNNDGHNWKASVRGDASNKANRLIRRGSQWKYLKGKKEASNPRSAWRKPDHKETGWLSGSTPIGYGENFIKKTLGDMRNSYTSVYFRKKFTVKDAKQIGALQFAIQYDDGFNAWINGRHVAGANMSTKEPRFNTSASSAIEEHSFVEFDLTSPGGYLVEGENVIAIQVHNASIGGSSDFFFDAELTAVVGPANRGPTPGAQNS
;
A
#
# COMPACT_ATOMS: atom_id res chain seq x y z
N MET A 1 -13.68 21.80 11.88
CA MET A 1 -13.16 20.43 12.08
C MET A 1 -14.30 19.49 11.77
N VAL A 2 -14.07 18.46 10.97
CA VAL A 2 -15.12 17.50 10.57
C VAL A 2 -14.57 16.08 10.55
N ILE A 3 -15.37 15.11 10.96
CA ILE A 3 -15.14 13.68 10.76
C ILE A 3 -15.38 13.40 9.28
N ASN A 4 -14.31 13.04 8.58
CA ASN A 4 -14.23 13.13 7.12
C ASN A 4 -14.25 11.76 6.42
N GLU A 5 -13.71 10.72 7.07
CA GLU A 5 -13.65 9.36 6.55
C GLU A 5 -13.72 8.35 7.71
N ILE A 6 -14.44 7.25 7.51
CA ILE A 6 -14.62 6.19 8.51
C ILE A 6 -14.40 4.83 7.85
N HIS A 7 -13.43 4.07 8.36
CA HIS A 7 -13.21 2.68 7.99
C HIS A 7 -13.76 1.77 9.08
N LEU A 8 -15.02 1.34 8.91
CA LEU A 8 -15.79 0.62 9.93
C LEU A 8 -15.91 -0.90 9.71
N ASN A 9 -15.53 -1.41 8.53
CA ASN A 9 -15.75 -2.82 8.20
C ASN A 9 -14.58 -3.31 7.33
N PRO A 10 -13.45 -3.74 7.92
CA PRO A 10 -12.30 -4.26 7.17
C PRO A 10 -12.69 -5.50 6.35
N ASP A 11 -12.10 -5.69 5.17
CA ASP A 11 -12.25 -6.91 4.36
C ASP A 11 -11.74 -8.16 5.08
N VAL A 12 -10.57 -8.05 5.73
CA VAL A 12 -10.00 -9.09 6.58
C VAL A 12 -10.47 -8.90 8.03
N LYS A 13 -11.48 -9.67 8.45
CA LYS A 13 -12.21 -9.47 9.72
C LYS A 13 -11.38 -9.65 11.00
N ILE A 14 -10.18 -10.22 10.90
CA ILE A 14 -9.26 -10.40 12.04
C ILE A 14 -8.28 -9.23 12.23
N GLU A 15 -8.22 -8.29 11.27
CA GLU A 15 -7.34 -7.13 11.33
C GLU A 15 -8.00 -5.96 12.07
N GLN A 16 -7.26 -5.32 12.96
CA GLN A 16 -7.69 -4.12 13.70
C GLN A 16 -7.19 -2.86 13.00
N VAL A 17 -7.61 -2.70 11.75
CA VAL A 17 -7.14 -1.65 10.83
C VAL A 17 -8.15 -0.51 10.65
N GLU A 18 -9.30 -0.60 11.32
CA GLU A 18 -10.32 0.44 11.37
C GLU A 18 -9.72 1.79 11.75
N PHE A 19 -10.23 2.86 11.15
CA PHE A 19 -9.78 4.23 11.42
C PHE A 19 -10.91 5.26 11.30
N ILE A 20 -10.67 6.41 11.93
CA ILE A 20 -11.48 7.62 11.83
C ILE A 20 -10.55 8.75 11.41
N GLU A 21 -10.89 9.44 10.34
CA GLU A 21 -10.16 10.61 9.86
C GLU A 21 -10.86 11.91 10.24
N LEU A 22 -10.08 12.88 10.69
CA LEU A 22 -10.52 14.26 10.89
C LEU A 22 -9.87 15.18 9.85
N HIS A 23 -10.66 16.11 9.32
CA HIS A 23 -10.22 17.15 8.41
C HIS A 23 -10.36 18.54 9.04
N ASN A 24 -9.26 19.30 9.05
CA ASN A 24 -9.27 20.71 9.40
C ASN A 24 -9.66 21.57 8.18
N THR A 25 -10.94 21.95 8.12
CA THR A 25 -11.49 22.81 7.05
C THR A 25 -11.03 24.27 7.13
N GLY A 26 -10.38 24.67 8.23
CA GLY A 26 -9.92 26.05 8.47
C GLY A 26 -8.61 26.39 7.77
N GLU A 27 -8.30 27.68 7.78
CA GLU A 27 -7.06 28.24 7.20
C GLU A 27 -5.90 28.34 8.20
N GLN A 28 -6.13 27.95 9.46
CA GLN A 28 -5.14 27.95 10.51
C GLN A 28 -4.96 26.54 11.09
N PRO A 29 -3.76 26.18 11.58
CA PRO A 29 -3.58 24.93 12.30
C PRO A 29 -4.45 24.87 13.55
N VAL A 30 -4.93 23.68 13.90
CA VAL A 30 -5.73 23.40 15.09
C VAL A 30 -4.93 22.52 16.04
N ASP A 31 -4.76 22.97 17.29
CA ASP A 31 -4.22 22.15 18.38
C ASP A 31 -5.30 21.20 18.89
N LEU A 32 -4.99 19.91 18.88
CA LEU A 32 -5.87 18.84 19.33
C LEU A 32 -5.51 18.33 20.73
N SER A 33 -4.53 18.92 21.41
CA SER A 33 -4.10 18.48 22.75
C SER A 33 -5.30 18.35 23.70
N GLY A 34 -5.55 17.13 24.20
CA GLY A 34 -6.64 16.85 25.14
C GLY A 34 -8.04 16.74 24.52
N TRP A 35 -8.19 16.90 23.19
CA TRP A 35 -9.43 16.57 22.50
C TRP A 35 -9.75 15.09 22.66
N LYS A 36 -11.00 14.71 22.42
CA LYS A 36 -11.45 13.33 22.59
C LYS A 36 -12.31 12.84 21.44
N LEU A 37 -12.09 11.59 21.03
CA LEU A 37 -13.09 10.76 20.36
C LEU A 37 -13.81 9.94 21.42
N GLU A 38 -15.14 10.02 21.42
CA GLU A 38 -16.00 9.35 22.40
C GLU A 38 -17.17 8.61 21.73
N ASN A 39 -17.89 7.86 22.57
CA ASN A 39 -19.06 7.03 22.24
C ASN A 39 -18.71 5.69 21.58
N ALA A 40 -18.58 5.58 20.26
CA ALA A 40 -18.23 4.31 19.60
C ALA A 40 -16.81 3.82 19.97
N VAL A 41 -15.88 4.76 20.12
CA VAL A 41 -14.49 4.50 20.55
C VAL A 41 -14.07 5.53 21.59
N GLN A 42 -13.00 5.25 22.33
CA GLN A 42 -12.41 6.14 23.31
C GLN A 42 -10.95 6.43 22.94
N PHE A 43 -10.66 7.70 22.67
CA PHE A 43 -9.30 8.16 22.43
C PHE A 43 -9.15 9.59 22.92
N THR A 44 -8.06 9.89 23.62
CA THR A 44 -7.68 11.26 23.98
C THR A 44 -6.43 11.64 23.21
N PHE A 45 -6.49 12.74 22.47
CA PHE A 45 -5.37 13.24 21.68
C PHE A 45 -4.22 13.66 22.61
N PRO A 46 -3.00 13.12 22.43
CA PRO A 46 -1.84 13.47 23.25
C PRO A 46 -1.49 14.96 23.16
N VAL A 47 -0.82 15.48 24.19
CA VAL A 47 -0.26 16.83 24.17
C VAL A 47 0.69 16.99 22.99
N GLY A 48 0.53 18.09 22.24
CA GLY A 48 1.29 18.40 21.03
C GLY A 48 0.67 17.86 19.74
N SER A 49 -0.48 17.18 19.81
CA SER A 49 -1.23 16.76 18.62
C SER A 49 -1.77 18.00 17.90
N SER A 50 -1.57 18.10 16.58
CA SER A 50 -2.10 19.23 15.80
C SER A 50 -2.46 18.79 14.39
N ILE A 51 -3.43 19.47 13.78
CA ILE A 51 -3.71 19.35 12.34
C ILE A 51 -3.38 20.67 11.65
N PRO A 52 -2.55 20.70 10.61
CA PRO A 52 -2.32 21.89 9.78
C PRO A 52 -3.61 22.45 9.17
N ALA A 53 -3.56 23.71 8.71
CA ALA A 53 -4.62 24.27 7.88
C ALA A 53 -4.88 23.38 6.66
N ARG A 54 -6.16 23.09 6.35
CA ARG A 54 -6.57 22.18 5.27
C ARG A 54 -5.96 20.76 5.37
N GLY A 55 -5.46 20.39 6.56
CA GLY A 55 -4.78 19.12 6.80
C GLY A 55 -5.72 18.04 7.33
N PHE A 56 -5.21 16.81 7.34
CA PHE A 56 -5.91 15.62 7.80
C PHE A 56 -5.14 14.95 8.93
N THR A 57 -5.84 14.32 9.86
CA THR A 57 -5.23 13.38 10.82
C THR A 57 -6.09 12.14 10.94
N VAL A 58 -5.43 11.01 11.19
CA VAL A 58 -6.08 9.71 11.30
C VAL A 58 -5.88 9.20 12.72
N VAL A 59 -6.94 8.68 13.32
CA VAL A 59 -6.87 7.86 14.54
C VAL A 59 -7.26 6.44 14.14
N ALA A 60 -6.50 5.44 14.56
CA ALA A 60 -6.72 4.04 14.18
C ALA A 60 -6.87 3.14 15.41
N HIS A 61 -7.53 2.00 15.22
CA HIS A 61 -7.68 0.97 16.25
C HIS A 61 -6.31 0.45 16.69
N GLN A 62 -5.48 -0.01 15.74
CA GLN A 62 -4.08 -0.37 15.98
C GLN A 62 -3.17 0.35 14.97
N PRO A 63 -2.45 1.42 15.38
CA PRO A 63 -1.62 2.22 14.46
C PRO A 63 -0.59 1.41 13.66
N ASP A 64 0.00 0.37 14.26
CA ASP A 64 0.98 -0.48 13.58
C ASP A 64 0.33 -1.35 12.48
N GLN A 65 -0.87 -1.89 12.73
CA GLN A 65 -1.61 -2.66 11.72
C GLN A 65 -2.14 -1.75 10.61
N PHE A 66 -2.67 -0.58 10.99
CA PHE A 66 -3.07 0.46 10.05
C PHE A 66 -1.91 0.85 9.12
N LYS A 67 -0.72 1.13 9.69
CA LYS A 67 0.47 1.48 8.92
C LYS A 67 0.93 0.33 8.01
N ALA A 68 0.80 -0.92 8.47
CA ALA A 68 1.11 -2.08 7.63
C ALA A 68 0.17 -2.15 6.41
N LYS A 69 -1.13 -1.93 6.62
CA LYS A 69 -2.17 -2.05 5.58
C LYS A 69 -2.26 -0.84 4.65
N PHE A 70 -2.57 0.34 5.20
CA PHE A 70 -2.80 1.56 4.42
C PHE A 70 -1.52 2.37 4.23
N GLY A 71 -0.58 2.28 5.16
CA GLY A 71 0.58 3.17 5.21
C GLY A 71 0.27 4.45 5.95
N GLY A 72 1.13 5.46 5.80
CA GLY A 72 0.96 6.73 6.51
C GLY A 72 1.21 6.63 8.01
N GLN A 73 0.81 7.66 8.74
CA GLN A 73 0.86 7.73 10.20
C GLN A 73 -0.56 7.89 10.73
N ALA A 74 -0.86 7.19 11.81
CA ALA A 74 -2.10 7.34 12.55
C ALA A 74 -1.79 7.47 14.05
N LEU A 75 -2.62 8.22 14.73
CA LEU A 75 -2.70 8.24 16.19
C LEU A 75 -3.48 7.00 16.67
N GLY A 76 -3.38 6.70 17.96
CA GLY A 76 -4.03 5.55 18.60
C GLY A 76 -3.09 4.89 19.62
N PRO A 77 -3.37 3.65 20.03
CA PRO A 77 -4.61 2.91 19.76
C PRO A 77 -5.81 3.56 20.47
N TRP A 78 -6.99 3.51 19.86
CA TRP A 78 -8.23 3.78 20.60
C TRP A 78 -8.68 2.55 21.39
N ILE A 79 -9.59 2.75 22.35
CA ILE A 79 -10.28 1.66 23.05
C ILE A 79 -11.70 1.53 22.49
N GLY A 80 -12.17 0.30 22.31
CA GLY A 80 -13.47 0.01 21.69
C GLY A 80 -13.33 -0.44 20.24
N LYS A 81 -14.46 -0.54 19.54
CA LYS A 81 -14.51 -0.93 18.12
C LYS A 81 -15.68 -0.22 17.44
N LEU A 82 -15.62 -0.06 16.13
CA LEU A 82 -16.76 0.42 15.38
C LEU A 82 -17.77 -0.72 15.21
N ASN A 83 -19.06 -0.40 15.37
CA ASN A 83 -20.12 -1.34 15.01
C ASN A 83 -20.34 -1.29 13.50
N ASN A 84 -20.27 -2.44 12.84
CA ASN A 84 -20.46 -2.56 11.39
C ASN A 84 -21.84 -2.10 10.93
N ASP A 85 -22.87 -2.21 11.78
CA ASP A 85 -24.25 -1.81 11.43
C ASP A 85 -24.50 -0.31 11.63
N GLY A 86 -23.57 0.38 12.29
CA GLY A 86 -23.69 1.79 12.62
C GLY A 86 -23.63 2.07 14.11
N GLU A 87 -23.04 3.20 14.46
CA GLU A 87 -23.03 3.75 15.81
C GLU A 87 -22.82 5.27 15.74
N ARG A 88 -22.44 5.89 16.84
CA ARG A 88 -22.19 7.32 16.92
C ARG A 88 -20.76 7.57 17.34
N ILE A 89 -20.09 8.47 16.63
CA ILE A 89 -18.77 9.00 16.96
C ILE A 89 -18.96 10.47 17.33
N GLU A 90 -18.36 10.89 18.43
CA GLU A 90 -18.33 12.28 18.85
C GLU A 90 -16.90 12.77 18.98
N LEU A 91 -16.62 13.95 18.43
CA LEU A 91 -15.38 14.68 18.62
C LEU A 91 -15.63 15.83 19.61
N ARG A 92 -14.89 15.86 20.71
CA ARG A 92 -15.01 16.88 21.76
C ARG A 92 -13.72 17.61 22.01
N ALA A 93 -13.83 18.91 22.25
CA ALA A 93 -12.73 19.74 22.73
C ALA A 93 -12.41 19.43 24.21
N PRO A 94 -11.26 19.89 24.76
CA PRO A 94 -10.83 19.55 26.11
C PRO A 94 -11.76 20.05 27.22
N ASP A 95 -12.51 21.12 26.95
CA ASP A 95 -13.55 21.68 27.82
C ASP A 95 -14.87 20.90 27.79
N GLY A 96 -14.95 19.84 26.97
CA GLY A 96 -16.14 19.00 26.79
C GLY A 96 -17.10 19.49 25.70
N GLN A 97 -16.83 20.63 25.05
CA GLN A 97 -17.65 21.13 23.95
C GLN A 97 -17.69 20.10 22.82
N LEU A 98 -18.90 19.78 22.34
CA LEU A 98 -19.07 18.96 21.14
C LEU A 98 -18.62 19.78 19.92
N VAL A 99 -17.59 19.29 19.24
CA VAL A 99 -17.06 19.92 18.02
C VAL A 99 -17.72 19.34 16.79
N ASP A 100 -17.84 18.03 16.73
CA ASP A 100 -18.49 17.34 15.63
C ASP A 100 -19.07 15.99 16.09
N ARG A 101 -20.06 15.49 15.35
CA ARG A 101 -20.71 14.21 15.61
C ARG A 101 -21.20 13.61 14.32
N VAL A 102 -21.01 12.29 14.17
CA VAL A 102 -21.63 11.50 13.12
C VAL A 102 -22.33 10.28 13.71
N ARG A 103 -23.57 10.03 13.30
CA ARG A 103 -24.24 8.74 13.51
C ARG A 103 -24.24 7.94 12.20
N TYR A 104 -23.14 7.24 11.95
CA TYR A 104 -22.98 6.44 10.73
C TYR A 104 -23.81 5.17 10.77
N ARG A 105 -24.10 4.62 9.59
CA ARG A 105 -24.73 3.30 9.39
C ARG A 105 -24.10 2.61 8.19
N LEU A 106 -24.43 1.34 8.00
CA LEU A 106 -24.12 0.60 6.78
C LEU A 106 -25.40 0.42 5.95
N GLY A 107 -25.32 0.76 4.67
CA GLY A 107 -26.45 0.65 3.74
C GLY A 107 -27.42 1.82 3.75
N PHE A 108 -28.27 1.86 2.71
CA PHE A 108 -29.04 3.04 2.31
C PHE A 108 -29.72 3.77 3.48
N PRO A 109 -29.59 5.10 3.60
CA PRO A 109 -28.96 6.03 2.65
C PRO A 109 -27.42 6.09 2.73
N TRP A 110 -26.80 5.34 3.64
CA TRP A 110 -25.34 5.29 3.77
C TRP A 110 -24.72 4.35 2.72
N PRO A 111 -23.44 4.51 2.40
CA PRO A 111 -22.76 3.60 1.50
C PRO A 111 -22.71 2.16 2.04
N VAL A 112 -22.66 1.20 1.12
CA VAL A 112 -22.39 -0.21 1.44
C VAL A 112 -20.90 -0.45 1.25
N VAL A 113 -20.21 -0.85 2.31
CA VAL A 113 -18.76 -1.09 2.34
C VAL A 113 -18.38 -2.34 3.14
N GLY A 114 -17.13 -2.76 3.00
CA GLY A 114 -16.48 -3.78 3.82
C GLY A 114 -16.39 -5.19 3.23
N ASP A 115 -16.82 -5.35 1.99
CA ASP A 115 -16.35 -6.42 1.11
C ASP A 115 -14.95 -6.09 0.59
N THR A 116 -14.20 -7.11 0.15
CA THR A 116 -12.89 -6.96 -0.49
C THR A 116 -12.92 -5.89 -1.58
N PRO A 117 -11.99 -4.90 -1.57
CA PRO A 117 -10.74 -4.79 -0.81
C PRO A 117 -10.83 -4.00 0.51
N GLY A 118 -12.03 -3.79 1.05
CA GLY A 118 -12.23 -3.18 2.38
C GLY A 118 -12.33 -1.66 2.33
N TYR A 119 -13.29 -1.13 1.58
CA TYR A 119 -13.56 0.32 1.47
C TYR A 119 -13.98 0.97 2.78
N SER A 120 -13.74 2.28 2.88
CA SER A 120 -14.27 3.17 3.91
C SER A 120 -15.47 3.93 3.36
N ILE A 121 -16.18 4.64 4.24
CA ILE A 121 -17.13 5.67 3.86
C ILE A 121 -16.45 7.04 3.99
N GLU A 122 -16.67 7.89 3.01
CA GLU A 122 -16.07 9.21 2.86
C GLU A 122 -17.15 10.28 2.71
N LEU A 123 -16.99 11.40 3.41
CA LEU A 123 -17.85 12.55 3.25
C LEU A 123 -17.61 13.21 1.89
N ILE A 124 -18.66 13.44 1.11
CA ILE A 124 -18.56 13.95 -0.28
C ILE A 124 -17.93 15.35 -0.30
N HIS A 125 -18.28 16.18 0.67
CA HIS A 125 -17.75 17.52 0.81
C HIS A 125 -17.76 17.93 2.28
N PRO A 126 -16.67 18.55 2.81
CA PRO A 126 -16.53 18.80 4.24
C PRO A 126 -17.52 19.82 4.83
N ASP A 127 -18.19 20.60 3.98
CA ASP A 127 -19.21 21.56 4.41
C ASP A 127 -20.64 20.97 4.44
N LEU A 128 -20.80 19.69 4.08
CA LEU A 128 -22.09 19.00 4.14
C LEU A 128 -22.37 18.46 5.54
N ASP A 129 -23.66 18.25 5.86
CA ASP A 129 -24.05 17.63 7.11
C ASP A 129 -23.59 16.16 7.13
N ASN A 130 -22.59 15.89 7.95
CA ASN A 130 -22.01 14.57 8.11
C ASN A 130 -22.92 13.59 8.88
N ASN A 131 -24.04 14.04 9.46
CA ASN A 131 -25.07 13.13 10.03
C ASN A 131 -26.09 12.65 8.99
N ASP A 132 -26.09 13.19 7.78
CA ASP A 132 -26.94 12.74 6.68
C ASP A 132 -26.19 11.75 5.78
N GLY A 133 -26.65 10.50 5.72
CA GLY A 133 -26.04 9.44 4.92
C GLY A 133 -25.93 9.75 3.43
N HIS A 134 -26.80 10.60 2.87
CA HIS A 134 -26.73 11.01 1.45
C HIS A 134 -25.47 11.81 1.12
N ASN A 135 -24.85 12.42 2.12
CA ASN A 135 -23.61 13.18 1.97
C ASN A 135 -22.37 12.29 2.04
N TRP A 136 -22.53 10.97 2.19
CA TRP A 136 -21.44 10.01 2.23
C TRP A 136 -21.43 9.15 0.95
N LYS A 137 -20.23 8.78 0.54
CA LYS A 137 -20.00 7.79 -0.52
C LYS A 137 -19.01 6.74 -0.06
N ALA A 138 -18.99 5.59 -0.70
CA ALA A 138 -17.89 4.66 -0.50
C ALA A 138 -16.61 5.27 -1.07
N SER A 139 -15.47 5.04 -0.42
CA SER A 139 -14.15 5.25 -1.05
C SER A 139 -14.11 4.45 -2.34
N VAL A 140 -13.83 5.09 -3.48
CA VAL A 140 -14.06 4.46 -4.79
C VAL A 140 -12.97 3.47 -5.23
N ARG A 141 -13.39 2.29 -5.69
CA ARG A 141 -12.74 1.62 -6.83
C ARG A 141 -13.58 1.91 -8.06
N GLY A 142 -13.07 2.69 -8.99
CA GLY A 142 -13.77 2.96 -10.24
C GLY A 142 -13.01 2.41 -11.44
N ASP A 143 -13.79 2.13 -12.49
CA ASP A 143 -13.28 1.92 -13.85
C ASP A 143 -13.75 3.04 -14.79
N ALA A 144 -12.90 3.29 -15.80
CA ALA A 144 -13.14 3.95 -17.10
C ALA A 144 -13.20 5.50 -17.18
N SER A 145 -12.21 6.20 -16.63
CA SER A 145 -11.58 7.34 -17.36
C SER A 145 -10.05 7.39 -17.17
N ASN A 146 -9.45 6.23 -16.89
CA ASN A 146 -8.06 6.13 -16.51
C ASN A 146 -7.13 6.32 -17.71
N LYS A 147 -6.21 7.29 -17.62
CA LYS A 147 -5.00 7.23 -18.44
C LYS A 147 -4.04 6.25 -17.77
N ALA A 148 -3.88 5.07 -18.36
CA ALA A 148 -2.83 4.15 -17.97
C ALA A 148 -1.47 4.78 -18.33
N ASN A 149 -0.66 5.11 -17.33
CA ASN A 149 0.69 5.58 -17.50
C ASN A 149 1.67 4.46 -17.15
N ARG A 150 2.31 3.89 -18.18
CA ARG A 150 3.26 2.79 -17.98
C ARG A 150 4.58 3.32 -17.41
N LEU A 151 4.83 3.02 -16.14
CA LEU A 151 6.01 3.45 -15.39
C LEU A 151 7.23 2.57 -15.69
N ILE A 152 7.02 1.26 -15.81
CA ILE A 152 8.03 0.27 -16.19
C ILE A 152 7.43 -0.61 -17.26
N ARG A 153 8.17 -0.83 -18.37
CA ARG A 153 7.74 -1.70 -19.48
C ARG A 153 8.33 -3.10 -19.33
N ARG A 154 7.58 -4.11 -19.79
CA ARG A 154 8.11 -5.45 -20.06
C ARG A 154 9.34 -5.37 -20.96
N GLY A 155 10.27 -6.30 -20.78
CA GLY A 155 11.52 -6.34 -21.53
C GLY A 155 12.46 -5.14 -21.32
N SER A 156 12.20 -4.29 -20.32
CA SER A 156 13.06 -3.15 -20.02
C SER A 156 14.37 -3.60 -19.36
N GLN A 157 15.35 -2.71 -19.32
CA GLN A 157 16.64 -3.01 -18.68
C GLN A 157 16.56 -2.89 -17.17
N TRP A 158 17.01 -3.91 -16.44
CA TRP A 158 17.05 -3.95 -14.97
C TRP A 158 18.49 -4.01 -14.45
N LYS A 159 18.69 -3.50 -13.24
CA LYS A 159 19.87 -3.84 -12.43
C LYS A 159 19.59 -5.16 -11.73
N TYR A 160 20.55 -6.08 -11.73
CA TYR A 160 20.37 -7.34 -11.04
C TYR A 160 21.66 -7.83 -10.34
N LEU A 161 21.49 -8.60 -9.27
CA LEU A 161 22.57 -9.20 -8.49
C LEU A 161 22.23 -10.67 -8.23
N LYS A 162 23.16 -11.57 -8.55
CA LYS A 162 23.01 -13.01 -8.30
C LYS A 162 23.01 -13.26 -6.78
N GLY A 163 22.05 -14.04 -6.29
CA GLY A 163 21.87 -14.37 -4.88
C GLY A 163 22.89 -15.37 -4.36
N LYS A 164 24.19 -15.05 -4.46
CA LYS A 164 25.29 -15.82 -3.85
C LYS A 164 25.63 -15.31 -2.43
N LYS A 165 25.11 -14.14 -2.07
CA LYS A 165 25.21 -13.47 -0.77
C LYS A 165 24.10 -12.44 -0.65
N GLU A 166 23.90 -11.89 0.55
CA GLU A 166 22.97 -10.79 0.77
C GLU A 166 23.35 -9.56 -0.07
N ALA A 167 22.34 -8.90 -0.64
CA ALA A 167 22.53 -7.74 -1.51
C ALA A 167 23.04 -6.48 -0.80
N SER A 168 22.85 -6.39 0.52
CA SER A 168 23.31 -5.26 1.33
C SER A 168 23.47 -5.64 2.80
N ASN A 169 24.16 -4.79 3.56
CA ASN A 169 24.17 -4.79 5.01
C ASN A 169 23.88 -3.35 5.51
N PRO A 170 22.76 -3.08 6.21
CA PRO A 170 21.69 -3.99 6.62
C PRO A 170 20.98 -4.69 5.45
N ARG A 171 20.42 -5.89 5.69
CA ARG A 171 19.83 -6.76 4.65
C ARG A 171 18.70 -6.12 3.84
N SER A 172 17.96 -5.18 4.42
CA SER A 172 16.84 -4.49 3.75
C SER A 172 17.26 -3.22 3.00
N ALA A 173 18.51 -2.75 3.16
CA ALA A 173 18.94 -1.47 2.61
C ALA A 173 18.87 -1.42 1.07
N TRP A 174 19.11 -2.53 0.38
CA TRP A 174 19.03 -2.59 -1.10
C TRP A 174 17.65 -2.24 -1.68
N ARG A 175 16.61 -2.28 -0.86
CA ARG A 175 15.23 -1.98 -1.28
C ARG A 175 14.90 -0.49 -1.25
N LYS A 176 15.76 0.33 -0.63
CA LYS A 176 15.56 1.76 -0.46
C LYS A 176 16.09 2.55 -1.66
N PRO A 177 15.57 3.77 -1.93
CA PRO A 177 15.99 4.59 -3.07
C PRO A 177 17.50 4.96 -3.08
N ASP A 178 18.09 5.14 -1.90
CA ASP A 178 19.45 5.60 -1.68
C ASP A 178 20.53 4.53 -1.93
N HIS A 179 20.17 3.25 -2.00
CA HIS A 179 21.12 2.16 -2.19
C HIS A 179 21.89 2.26 -3.51
N LYS A 180 23.21 2.09 -3.41
CA LYS A 180 24.15 2.11 -4.53
C LYS A 180 24.34 0.71 -5.11
N GLU A 181 24.13 0.57 -6.41
CA GLU A 181 24.20 -0.69 -7.19
C GLU A 181 25.63 -1.11 -7.54
N THR A 182 26.58 -0.91 -6.64
CA THR A 182 27.98 -1.24 -6.89
C THR A 182 28.13 -2.75 -7.07
N GLY A 183 28.65 -3.18 -8.21
CA GLY A 183 28.80 -4.60 -8.56
C GLY A 183 27.51 -5.29 -9.06
N TRP A 184 26.41 -4.56 -9.20
CA TRP A 184 25.22 -5.08 -9.85
C TRP A 184 25.39 -5.10 -11.37
N LEU A 185 24.90 -6.18 -11.98
CA LEU A 185 24.86 -6.36 -13.42
C LEU A 185 23.68 -5.60 -14.04
N SER A 186 23.66 -5.49 -15.36
CA SER A 186 22.55 -4.91 -16.12
C SER A 186 22.14 -5.81 -17.28
N GLY A 187 20.84 -5.93 -17.52
CA GLY A 187 20.30 -6.76 -18.59
C GLY A 187 18.83 -6.43 -18.88
N SER A 188 18.40 -6.64 -20.12
CA SER A 188 16.98 -6.55 -20.49
C SER A 188 16.27 -7.85 -20.15
N THR A 189 15.08 -7.74 -19.58
CA THR A 189 14.21 -8.89 -19.29
C THR A 189 13.62 -9.47 -20.59
N PRO A 190 13.18 -10.75 -20.60
CA PRO A 190 13.28 -11.73 -19.52
C PRO A 190 14.73 -12.14 -19.21
N ILE A 191 15.09 -12.15 -17.92
CA ILE A 191 16.40 -12.58 -17.41
C ILE A 191 16.22 -13.94 -16.74
N GLY A 192 17.04 -14.94 -17.09
CA GLY A 192 16.88 -16.29 -16.53
C GLY A 192 17.62 -17.41 -17.25
N TYR A 193 17.16 -18.65 -17.12
CA TYR A 193 17.67 -19.83 -17.84
C TYR A 193 16.57 -20.86 -18.04
N GLY A 194 16.82 -21.89 -18.86
CA GLY A 194 15.88 -23.01 -19.07
C GLY A 194 14.84 -22.76 -20.16
N GLU A 195 14.47 -21.50 -20.41
CA GLU A 195 13.40 -21.13 -21.35
C GLU A 195 13.89 -20.45 -22.64
N ASN A 196 13.16 -20.68 -23.75
CA ASN A 196 13.52 -20.16 -25.08
C ASN A 196 13.27 -18.65 -25.25
N PHE A 197 12.43 -18.05 -24.40
CA PHE A 197 12.13 -16.61 -24.43
C PHE A 197 13.13 -15.75 -23.65
N ILE A 198 14.11 -16.37 -22.97
CA ILE A 198 15.14 -15.68 -22.18
C ILE A 198 16.01 -14.81 -23.09
N LYS A 199 16.14 -13.52 -22.73
CA LYS A 199 17.02 -12.57 -23.42
C LYS A 199 18.36 -12.40 -22.73
N LYS A 200 18.40 -12.50 -21.39
CA LYS A 200 19.65 -12.45 -20.63
C LYS A 200 19.82 -13.73 -19.81
N THR A 201 20.72 -14.58 -20.29
CA THR A 201 20.95 -15.90 -19.70
C THR A 201 21.75 -15.84 -18.38
N LEU A 202 21.29 -16.61 -17.40
CA LEU A 202 21.94 -16.91 -16.12
C LEU A 202 22.48 -18.35 -16.12
N GLY A 203 23.42 -18.63 -17.02
CA GLY A 203 23.91 -20.01 -17.25
C GLY A 203 24.64 -20.64 -16.06
N ASP A 204 25.04 -19.84 -15.05
CA ASP A 204 25.70 -20.31 -13.82
C ASP A 204 24.74 -20.42 -12.63
N MET A 205 23.42 -20.33 -12.82
CA MET A 205 22.47 -20.35 -11.71
C MET A 205 22.25 -21.75 -11.15
N ARG A 206 21.93 -22.72 -12.01
CA ARG A 206 21.67 -24.11 -11.61
C ARG A 206 22.87 -24.69 -10.85
N ASN A 207 22.59 -25.31 -9.71
CA ASN A 207 23.56 -25.83 -8.75
C ASN A 207 24.46 -24.78 -8.06
N SER A 208 24.17 -23.47 -8.19
CA SER A 208 24.99 -22.41 -7.59
C SER A 208 24.23 -21.50 -6.64
N TYR A 209 23.06 -21.00 -7.03
CA TYR A 209 22.25 -20.11 -6.19
C TYR A 209 20.77 -20.24 -6.51
N THR A 210 19.91 -19.96 -5.52
CA THR A 210 18.45 -20.09 -5.66
C THR A 210 17.75 -18.79 -5.95
N SER A 211 18.40 -17.63 -5.82
CA SER A 211 17.71 -16.34 -5.96
C SER A 211 18.47 -15.29 -6.77
N VAL A 212 17.73 -14.30 -7.27
CA VAL A 212 18.28 -13.12 -7.93
C VAL A 212 17.56 -11.89 -7.42
N TYR A 213 18.34 -10.85 -7.11
CA TYR A 213 17.84 -9.53 -6.75
C TYR A 213 17.74 -8.66 -8.00
N PHE A 214 16.65 -7.91 -8.14
CA PHE A 214 16.39 -6.99 -9.23
C PHE A 214 16.02 -5.61 -8.68
N ARG A 215 16.51 -4.55 -9.35
CA ARG A 215 16.15 -3.16 -9.04
C ARG A 215 15.87 -2.37 -10.31
N LYS A 216 14.85 -1.52 -10.24
CA LYS A 216 14.50 -0.58 -11.30
C LYS A 216 14.01 0.72 -10.70
N LYS A 217 14.58 1.82 -11.20
CA LYS A 217 14.10 3.17 -10.91
C LYS A 217 13.01 3.58 -11.90
N PHE A 218 12.03 4.32 -11.42
CA PHE A 218 10.97 4.93 -12.22
C PHE A 218 10.59 6.31 -11.66
N THR A 219 9.98 7.15 -12.48
CA THR A 219 9.65 8.53 -12.09
C THR A 219 8.14 8.72 -12.04
N VAL A 220 7.67 9.35 -10.96
CA VAL A 220 6.28 9.75 -10.74
C VAL A 220 6.23 11.28 -10.75
N LYS A 221 5.43 11.86 -11.64
CA LYS A 221 5.32 13.34 -11.76
C LYS A 221 4.44 13.94 -10.66
N ASP A 222 3.29 13.35 -10.43
CA ASP A 222 2.33 13.75 -9.40
C ASP A 222 1.84 12.46 -8.74
N ALA A 223 2.36 12.19 -7.54
CA ALA A 223 2.02 10.96 -6.81
C ALA A 223 0.57 10.99 -6.32
N LYS A 224 0.00 12.18 -6.11
CA LYS A 224 -1.39 12.34 -5.67
C LYS A 224 -2.35 11.93 -6.79
N GLN A 225 -1.98 12.05 -8.06
CA GLN A 225 -2.86 11.62 -9.16
C GLN A 225 -2.84 10.11 -9.42
N ILE A 226 -1.98 9.34 -8.76
CA ILE A 226 -1.94 7.88 -8.91
C ILE A 226 -2.93 7.26 -7.92
N GLY A 227 -4.08 6.81 -8.43
CA GLY A 227 -5.11 6.15 -7.62
C GLY A 227 -4.78 4.68 -7.34
N ALA A 228 -4.17 4.00 -8.33
CA ALA A 228 -3.77 2.61 -8.23
C ALA A 228 -2.49 2.33 -9.02
N LEU A 229 -1.79 1.27 -8.62
CA LEU A 229 -0.73 0.67 -9.40
C LEU A 229 -1.10 -0.77 -9.72
N GLN A 230 -0.97 -1.14 -10.98
CA GLN A 230 -1.05 -2.52 -11.42
C GLN A 230 0.37 -3.04 -11.65
N PHE A 231 0.75 -4.09 -10.93
CA PHE A 231 2.05 -4.75 -11.06
C PHE A 231 1.86 -6.11 -11.72
N ALA A 232 2.41 -6.26 -12.92
CA ALA A 232 2.39 -7.52 -13.64
C ALA A 232 3.80 -8.13 -13.63
N ILE A 233 3.92 -9.41 -13.28
CA ILE A 233 5.20 -10.12 -13.19
C ILE A 233 5.10 -11.51 -13.82
N GLN A 234 6.12 -11.87 -14.58
CA GLN A 234 6.41 -13.23 -15.02
C GLN A 234 7.57 -13.74 -14.15
N TYR A 235 7.37 -14.83 -13.41
CA TYR A 235 8.36 -15.34 -12.46
C TYR A 235 8.31 -16.86 -12.32
N ASP A 236 9.45 -17.42 -11.95
CA ASP A 236 9.61 -18.82 -11.57
C ASP A 236 10.71 -18.91 -10.50
N ASP A 237 10.48 -19.44 -9.31
CA ASP A 237 9.27 -20.10 -8.78
C ASP A 237 8.47 -19.20 -7.80
N GLY A 238 9.14 -18.24 -7.15
CA GLY A 238 8.56 -17.41 -6.09
C GLY A 238 9.18 -16.04 -6.04
N PHE A 239 8.47 -15.04 -5.52
CA PHE A 239 9.01 -13.68 -5.43
C PHE A 239 8.50 -12.88 -4.23
N ASN A 240 9.26 -11.85 -3.88
CA ASN A 240 8.80 -10.71 -3.08
C ASN A 240 9.22 -9.40 -3.76
N ALA A 241 8.34 -8.40 -3.70
CA ALA A 241 8.53 -7.09 -4.30
C ALA A 241 8.33 -5.97 -3.26
N TRP A 242 9.17 -4.94 -3.36
CA TRP A 242 9.12 -3.75 -2.53
C TRP A 242 9.20 -2.49 -3.40
N ILE A 243 8.43 -1.46 -3.06
CA ILE A 243 8.57 -0.11 -3.61
C ILE A 243 9.04 0.81 -2.49
N ASN A 244 10.16 1.51 -2.73
CA ASN A 244 10.81 2.39 -1.76
C ASN A 244 11.02 1.75 -0.37
N GLY A 245 11.27 0.44 -0.33
CA GLY A 245 11.47 -0.34 0.89
C GLY A 245 10.20 -0.89 1.54
N ARG A 246 8.99 -0.49 1.13
CA ARG A 246 7.73 -1.09 1.60
C ARG A 246 7.41 -2.33 0.78
N HIS A 247 7.08 -3.44 1.43
CA HIS A 247 6.63 -4.67 0.76
C HIS A 247 5.26 -4.41 0.10
N VAL A 248 5.13 -4.71 -1.19
CA VAL A 248 3.90 -4.42 -1.97
C VAL A 248 3.27 -5.66 -2.58
N ALA A 249 4.05 -6.69 -2.89
CA ALA A 249 3.54 -7.95 -3.45
C ALA A 249 4.51 -9.11 -3.17
N GLY A 250 3.98 -10.33 -3.21
CA GLY A 250 4.79 -11.54 -3.15
C GLY A 250 3.91 -12.77 -3.32
N ALA A 251 4.49 -13.82 -3.88
CA ALA A 251 3.82 -15.09 -4.12
C ALA A 251 4.80 -16.26 -3.96
N ASN A 252 4.28 -17.40 -3.53
CA ASN A 252 5.02 -18.65 -3.37
C ASN A 252 6.30 -18.54 -2.50
N MET A 253 6.25 -17.75 -1.42
CA MET A 253 7.34 -17.57 -0.48
C MET A 253 6.85 -17.76 0.96
N SER A 254 7.64 -18.41 1.81
CA SER A 254 7.32 -18.66 3.22
C SER A 254 7.44 -17.43 4.13
N THR A 255 8.04 -16.35 3.62
CA THR A 255 8.26 -15.11 4.36
C THR A 255 8.31 -13.91 3.41
N LYS A 256 7.89 -12.75 3.92
CA LYS A 256 8.07 -11.44 3.26
C LYS A 256 9.50 -10.91 3.38
N GLU A 257 10.38 -11.58 4.11
CA GLU A 257 11.77 -11.15 4.38
C GLU A 257 12.81 -12.25 4.07
N PRO A 258 12.82 -12.81 2.84
CA PRO A 258 13.67 -13.95 2.49
C PRO A 258 15.17 -13.62 2.55
N ARG A 259 15.99 -14.62 2.84
CA ARG A 259 17.45 -14.57 2.69
C ARG A 259 17.83 -14.89 1.26
N PHE A 260 19.07 -14.59 0.86
CA PHE A 260 19.57 -14.91 -0.48
C PHE A 260 19.45 -16.41 -0.83
N ASN A 261 19.48 -17.30 0.16
CA ASN A 261 19.42 -18.75 0.01
C ASN A 261 18.05 -19.35 0.40
N THR A 262 17.03 -18.54 0.60
CA THR A 262 15.66 -19.04 0.77
C THR A 262 15.19 -19.67 -0.55
N SER A 263 14.42 -20.76 -0.46
CA SER A 263 13.73 -21.35 -1.60
C SER A 263 12.28 -20.89 -1.67
N ALA A 264 11.70 -20.91 -2.86
CA ALA A 264 10.24 -20.83 -3.02
C ALA A 264 9.54 -22.00 -2.30
N SER A 265 8.28 -21.81 -1.93
CA SER A 265 7.52 -22.79 -1.13
C SER A 265 7.16 -24.05 -1.91
N SER A 266 6.93 -23.94 -3.21
CA SER A 266 6.70 -25.05 -4.14
C SER A 266 7.31 -24.75 -5.51
N ALA A 267 7.46 -25.77 -6.35
CA ALA A 267 7.74 -25.56 -7.77
C ALA A 267 6.45 -25.12 -8.49
N ILE A 268 6.53 -24.12 -9.37
CA ILE A 268 5.43 -23.68 -10.23
C ILE A 268 5.93 -23.50 -11.66
N GLU A 269 5.03 -23.52 -12.64
CA GLU A 269 5.38 -23.42 -14.06
C GLU A 269 4.39 -22.45 -14.73
N GLU A 270 4.48 -21.16 -14.41
CA GLU A 270 3.59 -20.13 -14.96
C GLU A 270 4.33 -19.20 -15.91
N HIS A 271 4.13 -19.41 -17.21
CA HIS A 271 4.79 -18.65 -18.26
C HIS A 271 4.08 -17.33 -18.56
N SER A 272 2.90 -17.09 -18.01
CA SER A 272 2.13 -15.86 -18.19
C SER A 272 2.53 -14.79 -17.16
N PHE A 273 2.17 -13.55 -17.45
CA PHE A 273 2.24 -12.49 -16.44
C PHE A 273 1.08 -12.65 -15.47
N VAL A 274 1.39 -12.70 -14.18
CA VAL A 274 0.41 -12.61 -13.08
C VAL A 274 0.29 -11.16 -12.66
N GLU A 275 -0.95 -10.69 -12.49
CA GLU A 275 -1.25 -9.29 -12.14
C GLU A 275 -1.59 -9.15 -10.65
N PHE A 276 -1.07 -8.09 -10.04
CA PHE A 276 -1.31 -7.71 -8.66
C PHE A 276 -1.77 -6.24 -8.61
N ASP A 277 -2.90 -6.01 -7.94
CA ASP A 277 -3.36 -4.68 -7.60
C ASP A 277 -2.60 -4.20 -6.35
N LEU A 278 -1.72 -3.21 -6.51
CA LEU A 278 -1.02 -2.60 -5.39
C LEU A 278 -1.86 -1.46 -4.83
N THR A 279 -2.51 -1.72 -3.69
CA THR A 279 -3.38 -0.74 -3.02
C THR A 279 -2.57 0.34 -2.33
N SER A 280 -3.21 1.48 -2.04
CA SER A 280 -2.65 2.60 -1.25
C SER A 280 -1.29 3.16 -1.74
N PRO A 281 -1.11 3.48 -3.04
CA PRO A 281 0.16 3.99 -3.57
C PRO A 281 0.67 5.27 -2.90
N GLY A 282 -0.23 6.12 -2.37
CA GLY A 282 0.16 7.29 -1.58
C GLY A 282 0.98 6.96 -0.32
N GLY A 283 0.86 5.74 0.22
CA GLY A 283 1.59 5.30 1.40
C GLY A 283 3.01 4.79 1.12
N TYR A 284 3.48 4.79 -0.13
CA TYR A 284 4.84 4.36 -0.48
C TYR A 284 5.46 5.03 -1.72
N LEU A 285 4.68 5.69 -2.58
CA LEU A 285 5.21 6.51 -3.66
C LEU A 285 5.61 7.89 -3.16
N VAL A 286 6.62 8.46 -3.79
CA VAL A 286 7.02 9.87 -3.65
C VAL A 286 6.97 10.55 -5.02
N GLU A 287 6.76 11.87 -5.05
CA GLU A 287 6.98 12.64 -6.26
C GLU A 287 8.47 12.59 -6.64
N GLY A 288 8.76 12.41 -7.93
CA GLY A 288 10.11 12.22 -8.45
C GLY A 288 10.51 10.75 -8.55
N GLU A 289 11.76 10.44 -8.18
CA GLU A 289 12.36 9.12 -8.37
C GLU A 289 11.89 8.12 -7.30
N ASN A 290 11.41 6.98 -7.76
CA ASN A 290 11.03 5.83 -6.94
C ASN A 290 11.84 4.61 -7.37
N VAL A 291 11.96 3.61 -6.50
CA VAL A 291 12.59 2.33 -6.81
C VAL A 291 11.65 1.18 -6.53
N ILE A 292 11.56 0.24 -7.48
CA ILE A 292 11.04 -1.10 -7.22
C ILE A 292 12.21 -2.07 -7.09
N ALA A 293 12.16 -2.90 -6.06
CA ALA A 293 13.14 -3.91 -5.70
C ALA A 293 12.42 -5.26 -5.64
N ILE A 294 12.96 -6.30 -6.29
CA ILE A 294 12.31 -7.61 -6.38
C ILE A 294 13.36 -8.69 -6.11
N GLN A 295 13.00 -9.70 -5.34
CA GLN A 295 13.82 -10.90 -5.14
C GLN A 295 13.02 -12.10 -5.62
N VAL A 296 13.54 -12.81 -6.62
CA VAL A 296 12.92 -14.00 -7.22
C VAL A 296 13.73 -15.23 -6.82
N HIS A 297 13.06 -16.35 -6.56
CA HIS A 297 13.61 -17.56 -5.98
C HIS A 297 13.14 -18.81 -6.73
N ASN A 298 14.04 -19.76 -6.96
CA ASN A 298 13.71 -21.14 -7.30
C ASN A 298 13.37 -21.95 -6.04
N ALA A 299 12.58 -23.00 -6.20
CA ALA A 299 12.24 -23.98 -5.18
C ALA A 299 13.45 -24.88 -4.83
N SER A 300 14.35 -25.15 -5.78
CA SER A 300 15.52 -25.99 -5.57
C SER A 300 16.78 -25.48 -6.25
N ILE A 301 17.92 -25.54 -5.55
CA ILE A 301 19.22 -25.11 -6.09
C ILE A 301 19.68 -25.94 -7.29
N GLY A 302 19.44 -27.25 -7.28
CA GLY A 302 19.85 -28.16 -8.36
C GLY A 302 18.68 -28.82 -9.10
N GLY A 303 17.51 -28.85 -8.47
CA GLY A 303 16.31 -29.49 -8.99
C GLY A 303 15.53 -28.63 -9.99
N SER A 304 15.56 -27.30 -9.89
CA SER A 304 14.84 -26.42 -10.81
C SER A 304 15.51 -26.41 -12.19
N SER A 305 14.74 -26.73 -13.22
CA SER A 305 15.16 -26.80 -14.62
C SER A 305 15.40 -25.43 -15.26
N ASP A 306 14.79 -24.40 -14.68
CA ASP A 306 14.69 -23.06 -15.22
C ASP A 306 14.57 -22.01 -14.11
N PHE A 307 14.49 -20.75 -14.53
CA PHE A 307 14.22 -19.56 -13.73
C PHE A 307 13.95 -18.44 -14.73
N PHE A 308 12.98 -17.58 -14.49
CA PHE A 308 12.80 -16.39 -15.30
C PHE A 308 12.21 -15.22 -14.51
N PHE A 309 12.48 -14.01 -15.00
CA PHE A 309 11.93 -12.77 -14.47
C PHE A 309 11.69 -11.76 -15.58
N ASP A 310 10.46 -11.24 -15.65
CA ASP A 310 10.11 -9.98 -16.32
C ASP A 310 8.99 -9.28 -15.54
N ALA A 311 8.91 -7.96 -15.61
CA ALA A 311 7.92 -7.18 -14.89
C ALA A 311 7.50 -5.91 -15.61
N GLU A 312 6.25 -5.52 -15.37
CA GLU A 312 5.62 -4.29 -15.81
C GLU A 312 4.96 -3.59 -14.63
N LEU A 313 5.04 -2.26 -14.62
CA LEU A 313 4.35 -1.45 -13.62
C LEU A 313 3.57 -0.35 -14.35
N THR A 314 2.26 -0.36 -14.16
CA THR A 314 1.35 0.61 -14.76
C THR A 314 0.69 1.42 -13.66
N ALA A 315 0.77 2.74 -13.76
CA ALA A 315 0.00 3.65 -12.94
C ALA A 315 -1.34 3.95 -13.60
N VAL A 316 -2.38 3.97 -12.78
CA VAL A 316 -3.72 4.37 -13.17
C VAL A 316 -3.88 5.84 -12.75
N VAL A 317 -3.91 6.76 -13.73
CA VAL A 317 -3.92 8.21 -13.51
C VAL A 317 -5.29 8.80 -13.88
N GLY A 318 -5.92 9.52 -12.95
CA GLY A 318 -7.21 10.20 -13.12
C GLY A 318 -7.79 10.71 -11.78
N PRO A 319 -8.70 11.72 -11.77
CA PRO A 319 -9.46 12.09 -10.58
C PRO A 319 -10.53 11.02 -10.30
N ALA A 320 -10.64 10.59 -9.03
CA ALA A 320 -11.40 9.46 -8.48
C ALA A 320 -10.85 8.06 -8.88
N ASN A 321 -10.36 7.28 -7.90
CA ASN A 321 -10.09 5.81 -7.92
C ASN A 321 -9.16 5.38 -6.76
N ARG A 322 -9.48 5.79 -5.53
CA ARG A 322 -8.75 5.37 -4.33
C ARG A 322 -9.73 4.58 -3.46
N GLY A 323 -9.32 3.40 -3.01
CA GLY A 323 -9.89 2.82 -1.78
C GLY A 323 -9.69 3.79 -0.60
N PRO A 324 -9.73 3.32 0.65
CA PRO A 324 -9.64 4.25 1.80
C PRO A 324 -8.50 5.27 1.64
N THR A 325 -8.77 6.55 1.90
CA THR A 325 -7.85 7.69 1.66
C THR A 325 -7.26 8.32 2.92
N PRO A 326 -6.82 7.53 3.93
CA PRO A 326 -6.47 8.11 5.21
C PRO A 326 -5.25 9.04 5.12
N GLY A 327 -5.40 10.23 5.70
CA GLY A 327 -4.43 11.32 5.69
C GLY A 327 -4.48 12.19 4.43
N ALA A 328 -5.52 12.08 3.59
CA ALA A 328 -5.59 12.77 2.31
C ALA A 328 -7.02 13.22 1.96
N GLN A 329 -7.15 14.01 0.89
CA GLN A 329 -8.47 14.37 0.36
C GLN A 329 -9.22 13.11 -0.11
N ASN A 330 -10.50 13.03 0.29
CA ASN A 330 -11.47 12.01 -0.13
C ASN A 330 -11.48 11.84 -1.66
N SER A 331 -11.80 10.62 -2.08
CA SER A 331 -11.72 10.14 -3.46
C SER A 331 -12.68 10.83 -4.43
#